data_AF-A0A497MTG5-F1
#
_entry.id   AF-A0A497MTG5-F1
#
_cell.length_a   1.000
_cell.length_b   1.000
_cell.length_c   1.000
_cell.angle_alpha   90.00
_cell.angle_beta   90.00
_cell.angle_gamma   90.00
#
_symmetry.space_group_name_H-M   'P 1'
#
loop_
_entity.id
_entity.type
_entity.pdbx_description
1 polymer ?
#
loop_
_entity_poly.entity_id
_entity_poly.type
_entity_poly.pdbx_seq_one_letter_code
_entity_poly.pdbx_strand_id
1 'polypeptide(L)' 'MEFQQLTDWMFSLANQYGYFGIFLISLIGALSIFFPIPYTIVIFTLGGFLEPVFIAVAAGIGAAVGEFSG' A
#
# COMPACT_ATOMS: atom_id res chain seq x y z
N MET A 1 -16.63 6.15 -3.39
CA MET A 1 -15.91 5.90 -2.12
C MET A 1 -15.34 7.23 -1.70
N GLU A 2 -15.68 7.72 -0.51
CA GLU A 2 -15.05 8.93 0.00
C GLU A 2 -13.55 8.66 0.18
N PHE A 3 -12.69 9.64 -0.09
CA PHE A 3 -11.23 9.50 0.03
C PHE A 3 -10.80 8.97 1.41
N GLN A 4 -11.52 9.42 2.44
CA GLN A 4 -11.31 8.98 3.82
C GLN A 4 -11.57 7.48 3.99
N GLN A 5 -12.66 6.95 3.42
CA GLN A 5 -13.03 5.54 3.53
C GLN A 5 -11.98 4.62 2.88
N LEU A 6 -11.43 5.05 1.74
CA LEU A 6 -10.35 4.33 1.07
C LEU A 6 -9.09 4.27 1.94
N THR A 7 -8.75 5.40 2.58
CA THR A 7 -7.60 5.52 3.47
C THR A 7 -7.77 4.65 4.71
N ASP A 8 -8.93 4.70 5.35
CA ASP A 8 -9.26 3.88 6.52
C ASP A 8 -9.20 2.38 6.19
N TRP A 9 -9.67 1.99 5.01
CA TRP A 9 -9.58 0.61 4.53
C TRP A 9 -8.13 0.15 4.35
N MET A 10 -7.26 0.98 3.77
CA MET A 10 -5.82 0.65 3.64
C MET A 10 -5.14 0.53 5.01
N PHE A 11 -5.43 1.43 5.95
CA PHE A 11 -4.90 1.32 7.31
C PHE A 11 -5.39 0.05 8.01
N SER A 12 -6.67 -0.32 7.85
CA SER A 12 -7.22 -1.56 8.37
C SER A 12 -6.49 -2.79 7.82
N LEU A 13 -6.22 -2.82 6.50
CA LEU A 13 -5.45 -3.89 5.87
C LEU A 13 -4.02 -3.99 6.44
N ALA A 14 -3.32 -2.87 6.53
CA ALA A 14 -1.98 -2.83 7.11
C ALA A 14 -1.97 -3.24 8.59
N ASN A 15 -2.99 -2.85 9.36
CA ASN A 15 -3.10 -3.22 10.77
C ASN A 15 -3.41 -4.70 10.95
N GLN A 16 -4.24 -5.29 10.09
CA GLN A 16 -4.61 -6.71 10.17
C GLN A 16 -3.52 -7.64 9.66
N TYR A 17 -2.79 -7.24 8.60
CA TYR A 17 -1.84 -8.10 7.90
C TYR A 17 -0.38 -7.63 7.97
N GLY A 18 -0.09 -6.52 8.64
CA GLY A 18 1.25 -5.96 8.78
C GLY A 18 1.91 -5.68 7.43
N TYR A 19 3.15 -6.17 7.25
CA TYR A 19 3.91 -6.04 6.01
C TYR A 19 3.23 -6.70 4.80
N PHE A 20 2.44 -7.77 5.00
CA PHE A 20 1.67 -8.36 3.91
C PHE A 20 0.52 -7.43 3.46
N GLY A 21 -0.08 -6.70 4.41
CA GLY A 21 -1.05 -5.65 4.08
C GLY A 21 -0.42 -4.54 3.26
N ILE A 22 0.79 -4.11 3.60
CA ILE A 22 1.56 -3.12 2.83
C ILE A 22 1.85 -3.61 1.41
N PHE A 23 2.24 -4.88 1.24
CA PHE A 23 2.41 -5.49 -0.08
C PHE A 23 1.12 -5.39 -0.92
N LEU A 24 -0.03 -5.75 -0.36
CA LEU A 24 -1.32 -5.69 -1.05
C LEU A 24 -1.74 -4.26 -1.40
N ILE A 25 -1.55 -3.32 -0.47
CA ILE A 25 -1.83 -1.89 -0.68
C ILE A 25 -1.00 -1.36 -1.85
N SER A 26 0.30 -1.68 -1.87
CA SER A 26 1.21 -1.25 -2.94
C SER A 26 0.89 -1.91 -4.27
N LEU A 27 0.53 -3.19 -4.27
CA LEU A 27 0.13 -3.94 -5.45
C LEU A 27 -1.14 -3.35 -6.09
N ILE A 28 -2.20 -3.18 -5.30
CA ILE A 28 -3.47 -2.62 -5.76
C ILE A 28 -3.28 -1.17 -6.22
N GLY A 29 -2.48 -0.42 -5.48
CA GLY A 29 -2.10 0.94 -5.83
C GLY A 29 -1.40 1.04 -7.18
N ALA A 30 -0.39 0.20 -7.44
CA ALA A 30 0.33 0.14 -8.71
C ALA A 30 -0.53 -0.37 -9.87
N LEU A 31 -1.48 -1.27 -9.60
CA LEU A 31 -2.47 -1.75 -10.57
C LEU A 31 -3.49 -0.68 -11.00
N SER A 32 -3.59 0.42 -10.26
CA SER A 32 -4.63 1.44 -10.46
C SER A 32 -4.30 2.42 -11.59
N ILE A 33 -4.16 1.90 -12.81
CA ILE A 33 -3.72 2.64 -14.02
C ILE A 33 -4.71 3.77 -14.40
N PHE A 34 -6.02 3.51 -14.32
CA PHE A 34 -7.05 4.46 -14.75
C PHE A 34 -7.40 5.49 -13.69
N PHE A 35 -7.26 5.15 -12.41
CA PHE A 35 -7.59 6.02 -11.29
C PHE A 35 -6.47 5.95 -10.24
N PRO A 36 -5.55 6.92 -10.21
CA PRO A 36 -4.39 6.83 -9.33
C PRO A 36 -4.82 6.88 -7.86
N ILE A 37 -4.63 5.76 -7.16
CA ILE A 37 -4.81 5.68 -5.71
C ILE A 37 -3.54 6.20 -5.03
N PRO A 38 -3.59 7.15 -4.08
CA PRO A 38 -2.38 7.67 -3.43
C PRO A 38 -1.90 6.77 -2.28
N TYR A 39 -1.62 5.50 -2.61
CA TYR A 39 -1.24 4.46 -1.64
C TYR A 39 0.12 4.74 -0.96
N THR A 40 1.04 5.43 -1.65
CA THR A 40 2.37 5.76 -1.13
C THR A 40 2.30 6.63 0.13
N ILE A 41 1.34 7.56 0.21
CA ILE A 41 1.15 8.41 1.40
C ILE A 41 0.79 7.53 2.60
N VAL A 42 -0.09 6.55 2.41
CA VAL A 42 -0.48 5.62 3.48
C VAL A 42 0.69 4.76 3.90
N ILE A 43 1.44 4.18 2.96
CA ILE A 43 2.63 3.39 3.27
C ILE A 43 3.67 4.22 4.03
N PHE A 44 3.88 5.48 3.64
CA PHE A 44 4.79 6.38 4.34
C PHE A 44 4.39 6.59 5.80
N THR A 45 3.10 6.82 6.07
CA THR A 45 2.61 7.01 7.45
C THR A 45 2.80 5.76 8.32
N LEU A 46 2.74 4.56 7.73
CA LEU A 46 3.00 3.30 8.45
C LEU A 46 4.46 3.17 8.93
N GLY A 47 5.40 3.94 8.35
CA GLY A 47 6.78 4.04 8.82
C GLY A 47 6.94 4.63 10.21
N GLY A 48 5.90 5.29 10.75
CA GLY A 48 5.87 5.70 12.15
C GLY A 48 5.60 4.56 13.14
N PHE A 49 5.14 3.40 12.67
CA PHE A 49 4.66 2.29 13.51
C PHE A 49 5.35 0.95 13.21
N LEU A 50 5.86 0.76 12.00
CA LEU A 50 6.54 -0.46 11.55
C LEU A 50 7.99 -0.18 11.14
N GLU A 51 8.82 -1.22 11.08
CA GLU A 51 10.23 -1.07 10.73
C GLU A 51 10.37 -0.67 9.23
N PRO A 52 11.02 0.46 8.91
CA PRO A 52 11.02 1.02 7.55
C PRO A 52 11.63 0.14 6.47
N VAL A 53 12.65 -0.67 6.76
CA VAL A 53 13.27 -1.55 5.76
C VAL A 53 12.28 -2.61 5.29
N PHE A 54 11.55 -3.25 6.19
CA PHE A 54 10.52 -4.23 5.82
C PHE A 54 9.32 -3.60 5.11
N ILE A 55 8.97 -2.35 5.44
CA ILE A 55 7.98 -1.58 4.67
C ILE A 55 8.47 -1.38 3.24
N ALA A 56 9.70 -0.90 3.05
CA ALA A 56 10.26 -0.63 1.73
C ALA A 56 10.35 -1.90 0.88
N VAL A 57 10.74 -3.03 1.47
CA VAL A 57 10.77 -4.33 0.79
C VAL A 57 9.37 -4.77 0.39
N ALA A 58 8.41 -4.77 1.31
CA ALA A 58 7.04 -5.21 1.03
C ALA A 58 6.34 -4.34 -0.02
N ALA A 59 6.45 -3.01 0.13
CA ALA A 59 5.90 -2.06 -0.82
C ALA A 59 6.61 -2.15 -2.18
N GLY A 60 7.94 -2.20 -2.20
CA GLY A 60 8.72 -2.31 -3.43
C GLY A 60 8.37 -3.56 -4.24
N ILE A 61 8.23 -4.72 -3.58
CA ILE A 61 7.79 -5.95 -4.25
C ILE A 61 6.35 -5.82 -4.76
N GLY A 62 5.43 -5.29 -3.94
CA GLY A 62 4.03 -5.10 -4.35
C GLY A 62 3.91 -4.18 -5.57
N ALA A 63 4.61 -3.06 -5.57
CA ALA A 63 4.67 -2.14 -6.70
C ALA A 63 5.27 -2.81 -7.94
N ALA A 64 6.43 -3.47 -7.82
CA ALA A 64 7.07 -4.16 -8.94
C ALA A 64 6.14 -5.20 -9.58
N VAL A 65 5.45 -6.01 -8.76
CA VAL A 65 4.47 -6.99 -9.25
C VAL A 65 3.28 -6.29 -9.94
N GLY A 66 2.77 -5.20 -9.37
CA GLY A 66 1.66 -4.45 -9.96
C GLY A 66 2.01 -3.81 -11.30
N GLU A 67 3.24 -3.30 -11.45
CA GLU A 67 3.72 -2.73 -12.71
C GLU A 67 3.84 -3.76 -13.84
N PHE A 68 4.15 -5.04 -13.53
CA PHE A 68 4.17 -6.09 -14.56
C PHE A 68 2.80 -6.39 -15.19
N SER A 69 1.71 -5.92 -14.58
CA SER A 69 0.34 -6.19 -15.03
C SER A 69 -0.17 -5.19 -16.07
N GLY A 70 0.58 -4.12 -16.33
CA GLY A 70 0.25 -3.04 -17.27
C GLY A 70 1.07 -3.11 -18.55
#